data_AF-A0A3E1I531-F1
#
_entry.id   AF-A0A3E1I531-F1
#
_cell.length_a   1.000
_cell.length_b   1.000
_cell.length_c   1.000
_cell.angle_alpha   90.00
_cell.angle_beta   90.00
_cell.angle_gamma   90.00
#
_symmetry.space_group_name_H-M   'P 1'
#
loop_
_entity.id
_entity.type
_entity.pdbx_description
1 polymer ?
#
loop_
_entity_poly.entity_id
_entity_poly.type
_entity_poly.pdbx_seq_one_letter_code
_entity_poly.pdbx_strand_id
1 'polypeptide(L)'
;MPSVISEDEKRVQCVKSMGGELGVLYCDLNDQLVEVLILWEQFEQLFGVNEETVQVLNSSAPSFFGIVQVQFLDAVMLGVSRLTDSPENKSQKNLSIRAIPPLVSDLNVRRQVNDALKDALDATKFARDHRNKRIAHSDLLHVQRGSAKPLPPASRTKIKAALDSICAVLETLNGHYRQSEFAYDTLIYGGGAERVVALLRDGLKHQDSELEY
;
A
#
# COMPACT_ATOMS: atom_id res chain seq x y z
N MET A 1 18.70 12.67 15.77
CA MET A 1 17.91 11.59 15.14
C MET A 1 16.74 11.29 16.05
N PRO A 2 15.48 11.32 15.58
CA PRO A 2 14.37 10.81 16.38
C PRO A 2 14.69 9.36 16.75
N SER A 3 14.50 9.00 18.02
CA SER A 3 14.66 7.63 18.50
C SER A 3 13.75 6.72 17.67
N VAL A 4 14.35 5.80 16.92
CA VAL A 4 13.61 4.72 16.27
C VAL A 4 13.17 3.79 17.39
N ILE A 5 11.92 3.92 17.79
CA ILE A 5 11.26 3.01 18.74
C ILE A 5 11.32 1.60 18.13
N SER A 6 11.75 0.60 18.90
CA SER A 6 11.85 -0.78 18.41
C SER A 6 10.47 -1.37 18.10
N GLU A 7 10.41 -2.42 17.29
CA GLU A 7 9.14 -3.12 16.98
C GLU A 7 8.44 -3.61 18.25
N ASP A 8 9.20 -4.15 19.21
CA ASP A 8 8.69 -4.58 20.50
C ASP A 8 8.09 -3.41 21.31
N GLU A 9 8.77 -2.26 21.32
CA GLU A 9 8.28 -1.07 22.02
C GLU A 9 7.01 -0.50 21.36
N LYS A 10 6.92 -0.49 20.02
CA LYS A 10 5.70 -0.08 19.30
C LYS A 10 4.52 -0.99 19.66
N ARG A 11 4.75 -2.30 19.70
CA ARG A 11 3.71 -3.28 20.04
C ARG A 11 3.22 -3.13 21.47
N VAL A 12 4.14 -2.94 22.42
CA VAL A 12 3.80 -2.66 23.83
C VAL A 12 2.95 -1.40 23.96
N GLN A 13 3.27 -0.34 23.22
CA GLN A 13 2.46 0.89 23.23
C GLN A 13 1.05 0.68 22.67
N CYS A 14 0.90 -0.10 21.59
CA CYS A 14 -0.41 -0.41 21.02
C CYS A 14 -1.27 -1.20 22.01
N VAL A 15 -0.71 -2.24 22.64
CA VAL A 15 -1.40 -3.04 23.67
C VAL A 15 -1.77 -2.20 24.88
N LYS A 16 -0.87 -1.32 25.33
CA LYS A 16 -1.14 -0.41 26.45
C LYS A 16 -2.30 0.55 26.15
N SER A 17 -2.43 0.99 24.90
CA SER A 17 -3.43 2.00 24.51
C SER A 17 -4.79 1.39 24.16
N MET A 18 -4.82 0.22 23.51
CA MET A 18 -6.03 -0.36 22.91
C MET A 18 -6.48 -1.67 23.59
N GLY A 19 -5.69 -2.19 24.54
CA GLY A 19 -5.92 -3.50 25.16
C GLY A 19 -5.25 -4.65 24.40
N GLY A 20 -5.40 -5.87 24.93
CA GLY A 20 -4.66 -7.06 24.47
C GLY A 20 -4.87 -7.40 23.00
N GLU A 21 -6.03 -7.94 22.65
CA GLU A 21 -6.28 -8.46 21.30
C GLU A 21 -6.35 -7.33 20.25
N LEU A 22 -7.05 -6.24 20.55
CA LEU A 22 -7.18 -5.09 19.64
C LEU A 22 -5.83 -4.40 19.40
N GLY A 23 -5.04 -4.18 20.45
CA GLY A 23 -3.75 -3.49 20.32
C GLY A 23 -2.71 -4.30 19.54
N VAL A 24 -2.71 -5.63 19.70
CA VAL A 24 -1.91 -6.52 18.87
C VAL A 24 -2.34 -6.43 17.40
N LEU A 25 -3.63 -6.62 17.13
CA LEU A 25 -4.16 -6.59 15.77
C LEU A 25 -3.89 -5.24 15.07
N TYR A 26 -4.07 -4.13 15.78
CA TYR A 26 -3.81 -2.80 15.27
C TYR A 26 -2.34 -2.61 14.88
N CYS A 27 -1.41 -3.02 15.74
CA CYS A 27 0.03 -2.87 15.47
C CYS A 27 0.42 -3.64 14.22
N ASP A 28 0.03 -4.91 14.14
CA ASP A 28 0.36 -5.79 13.03
C ASP A 28 -0.26 -5.26 11.70
N LEU A 29 -1.51 -4.76 11.74
CA LEU A 29 -2.16 -4.13 10.58
C LEU A 29 -1.49 -2.82 10.16
N ASN A 30 -1.06 -2.00 11.12
CA ASN A 30 -0.40 -0.74 10.85
C ASN A 30 0.95 -0.96 10.16
N ASP A 31 1.74 -1.92 10.64
CA ASP A 31 3.02 -2.25 10.03
C ASP A 31 2.84 -2.76 8.59
N GLN A 32 1.86 -3.64 8.36
CA GLN A 32 1.53 -4.09 7.01
C GLN A 32 1.03 -2.95 6.10
N LEU A 33 0.25 -2.00 6.62
CA LEU A 33 -0.17 -0.83 5.86
C LEU A 33 1.03 0.06 5.49
N VAL A 34 1.94 0.31 6.43
CA VAL A 34 3.16 1.10 6.20
C VAL A 34 4.02 0.47 5.11
N GLU A 35 4.20 -0.86 5.09
CA GLU A 35 4.91 -1.54 4.02
C GLU A 35 4.28 -1.28 2.64
N VAL A 36 2.95 -1.34 2.54
CA VAL A 36 2.23 -1.09 1.29
C VAL A 36 2.34 0.38 0.87
N LEU A 37 2.27 1.32 1.82
CA LEU A 37 2.44 2.75 1.56
C LEU A 37 3.85 3.06 1.06
N ILE A 38 4.89 2.45 1.63
CA ILE A 38 6.27 2.60 1.15
C ILE A 38 6.40 2.11 -0.30
N LEU A 39 5.85 0.94 -0.63
CA LEU A 39 5.86 0.43 -2.00
C LEU A 39 5.16 1.37 -2.98
N TRP A 40 4.03 1.94 -2.56
CA TRP A 40 3.28 2.91 -3.34
C TRP A 40 4.09 4.20 -3.55
N GLU A 41 4.74 4.70 -2.50
CA GLU A 41 5.61 5.87 -2.58
C GLU A 41 6.77 5.64 -3.56
N GLN A 42 7.44 4.48 -3.51
CA GLN A 42 8.51 4.15 -4.46
C GLN A 42 7.99 4.15 -5.92
N PHE A 43 6.78 3.65 -6.15
CA PHE A 43 6.15 3.72 -7.45
C PHE A 43 5.87 5.17 -7.87
N GLU A 44 5.35 6.01 -6.98
CA GLU A 44 5.08 7.41 -7.29
C GLU A 44 6.37 8.20 -7.59
N GLN A 45 7.44 7.94 -6.85
CA GLN A 45 8.74 8.58 -7.08
C GLN A 45 9.35 8.22 -8.45
N LEU A 46 9.11 7.01 -8.96
CA LEU A 46 9.61 6.56 -10.27
C LEU A 46 8.69 6.94 -11.43
N PHE A 47 7.39 6.73 -11.29
CA PHE A 47 6.43 6.77 -12.40
C PHE A 47 5.33 7.83 -12.23
N GLY A 48 5.28 8.45 -11.05
CA GLY A 48 4.20 9.35 -10.66
C GLY A 48 4.52 10.84 -10.81
N VAL A 49 5.80 11.21 -10.87
CA VAL A 49 6.28 12.60 -10.76
C VAL A 49 5.96 13.45 -12.00
N ASN A 50 6.56 13.15 -13.15
CA ASN A 50 6.35 13.85 -14.42
C ASN A 50 6.89 13.03 -15.60
N GLU A 51 6.61 13.49 -16.82
CA GLU A 51 7.05 12.81 -18.06
C GLU A 51 8.57 12.78 -18.21
N GLU A 52 9.29 13.82 -17.77
CA GLU A 52 10.75 13.89 -17.85
C GLU A 52 11.41 12.79 -17.02
N THR A 53 10.94 12.54 -15.80
CA THR A 53 11.40 11.42 -14.96
C THR A 53 11.17 10.09 -15.67
N VAL A 54 10.01 9.88 -16.28
CA VAL A 54 9.72 8.64 -17.02
C VAL A 54 10.63 8.49 -18.25
N GLN A 55 10.95 9.59 -18.94
CA GLN A 55 11.91 9.59 -20.04
C GLN A 55 13.31 9.18 -19.56
N VAL A 56 13.78 9.68 -18.41
CA VAL A 56 15.06 9.26 -17.81
C VAL A 56 15.08 7.74 -17.61
N LEU A 57 14.03 7.17 -17.02
CA LEU A 57 13.94 5.71 -16.80
C LEU A 57 13.97 4.92 -18.12
N ASN A 58 13.21 5.38 -19.12
CA ASN A 58 13.14 4.74 -20.44
C ASN A 58 14.46 4.82 -21.20
N SER A 59 15.21 5.92 -21.06
CA SER A 59 16.51 6.07 -21.71
C SER A 59 17.62 5.28 -21.00
N SER A 60 17.54 5.14 -19.66
CA SER A 60 18.56 4.43 -18.90
C SER A 60 18.45 2.91 -18.97
N ALA A 61 17.27 2.35 -18.69
CA ALA A 61 17.08 0.90 -18.59
C ALA A 61 15.61 0.49 -18.84
N PRO A 62 15.11 0.65 -20.08
CA PRO A 62 13.68 0.58 -20.38
C PRO A 62 13.05 -0.77 -19.99
N SER A 63 13.69 -1.89 -20.33
CA SER A 63 13.18 -3.23 -20.00
C SER A 63 13.11 -3.48 -18.49
N PHE A 64 14.10 -2.99 -17.74
CA PHE A 64 14.13 -3.13 -16.28
C PHE A 64 13.02 -2.30 -15.65
N PHE A 65 12.90 -1.02 -16.00
CA PHE A 65 11.90 -0.13 -15.41
C PHE A 65 10.47 -0.50 -15.83
N GLY A 66 10.26 -1.09 -17.01
CA GLY A 66 8.99 -1.68 -17.40
C GLY A 66 8.57 -2.85 -16.49
N ILE A 67 9.51 -3.74 -16.13
CA ILE A 67 9.23 -4.82 -15.17
C ILE A 67 8.93 -4.24 -13.79
N VAL A 68 9.77 -3.33 -13.30
CA VAL A 68 9.63 -2.69 -11.98
C VAL A 68 8.27 -2.00 -11.84
N GLN A 69 7.83 -1.29 -12.88
CA GLN A 69 6.53 -0.62 -12.89
C GLN A 69 5.37 -1.60 -12.63
N VAL A 70 5.36 -2.73 -13.33
CA VAL A 70 4.33 -3.77 -13.18
C VAL A 70 4.43 -4.43 -11.81
N GLN A 71 5.64 -4.78 -11.36
CA GLN A 71 5.83 -5.48 -10.10
C GLN A 71 5.43 -4.62 -8.89
N PHE A 72 5.72 -3.32 -8.89
CA PHE A 72 5.25 -2.44 -7.81
C PHE A 72 3.72 -2.35 -7.77
N LEU A 73 3.06 -2.17 -8.91
CA LEU A 73 1.61 -2.13 -8.97
C LEU A 73 0.98 -3.43 -8.45
N ASP A 74 1.54 -4.57 -8.85
CA ASP A 74 1.06 -5.89 -8.40
C ASP A 74 1.26 -6.10 -6.91
N ALA A 75 2.42 -5.69 -6.37
CA ALA A 75 2.71 -5.76 -4.95
C ALA A 75 1.74 -4.89 -4.12
N VAL A 76 1.50 -3.65 -4.56
CA VAL A 76 0.55 -2.73 -3.89
C VAL A 76 -0.87 -3.30 -3.94
N MET A 77 -1.34 -3.76 -5.10
CA MET A 77 -2.68 -4.37 -5.22
C MET A 77 -2.84 -5.63 -4.36
N LEU A 78 -1.78 -6.44 -4.24
CA LEU A 78 -1.79 -7.62 -3.39
C LEU A 78 -1.83 -7.24 -1.91
N GLY A 79 -1.04 -6.25 -1.49
CA GLY A 79 -1.05 -5.70 -0.13
C GLY A 79 -2.42 -5.15 0.26
N VAL A 80 -3.00 -4.30 -0.59
CA VAL A 80 -4.37 -3.77 -0.44
C VAL A 80 -5.40 -4.90 -0.32
N SER A 81 -5.28 -5.94 -1.14
CA SER A 81 -6.20 -7.09 -1.09
C SER A 81 -6.08 -7.85 0.23
N ARG A 82 -4.86 -8.12 0.71
CA ARG A 82 -4.61 -8.83 1.97
C ARG A 82 -5.19 -8.09 3.17
N LEU A 83 -4.95 -6.77 3.25
CA LEU A 83 -5.47 -5.91 4.31
C LEU A 83 -7.01 -5.90 4.39
N THR A 84 -7.70 -6.21 3.28
CA THR A 84 -9.17 -6.07 3.15
C THR A 84 -9.89 -7.40 2.91
N ASP A 85 -9.16 -8.50 2.88
CA ASP A 85 -9.70 -9.85 2.69
C ASP A 85 -10.55 -10.30 3.87
N SER A 86 -11.31 -11.38 3.68
CA SER A 86 -12.02 -12.02 4.79
C SER A 86 -11.07 -12.30 5.96
N PRO A 87 -11.44 -11.96 7.21
CA PRO A 87 -10.58 -12.21 8.37
C PRO A 87 -10.41 -13.73 8.63
N GLU A 88 -11.26 -14.55 8.01
CA GLU A 88 -11.17 -16.00 8.04
C GLU A 88 -11.35 -16.56 6.63
N ASN A 89 -10.45 -17.46 6.23
CA ASN A 89 -10.61 -18.30 5.05
C ASN A 89 -10.44 -19.76 5.49
N LYS A 90 -11.50 -20.56 5.37
CA LYS A 90 -11.53 -21.95 5.85
C LYS A 90 -11.14 -22.03 7.34
N SER A 91 -9.97 -22.59 7.65
CA SER A 91 -9.44 -22.80 9.01
C SER A 91 -8.34 -21.81 9.42
N GLN A 92 -7.99 -20.84 8.56
CA GLN A 92 -6.90 -19.87 8.82
C GLN A 92 -7.46 -18.47 9.06
N LYS A 93 -6.93 -17.79 10.08
CA LYS A 93 -7.18 -16.37 10.35
C LYS A 93 -6.23 -15.52 9.51
N ASN A 94 -6.76 -14.47 8.90
CA ASN A 94 -6.01 -13.50 8.11
C ASN A 94 -5.86 -12.19 8.88
N LEU A 95 -4.71 -11.55 8.72
CA LEU A 95 -4.49 -10.17 9.15
C LEU A 95 -5.31 -9.25 8.24
N SER A 96 -6.44 -8.76 8.74
CA SER A 96 -7.39 -7.95 7.96
C SER A 96 -8.08 -6.91 8.84
N ILE A 97 -8.29 -5.72 8.30
CA ILE A 97 -9.04 -4.64 8.97
C ILE A 97 -10.49 -5.06 9.28
N ARG A 98 -11.02 -6.09 8.60
CA ARG A 98 -12.34 -6.65 8.87
C ARG A 98 -12.43 -7.40 10.21
N ALA A 99 -11.30 -7.73 10.83
CA ALA A 99 -11.26 -8.35 12.16
C ALA A 99 -11.41 -7.32 13.31
N ILE A 100 -11.34 -6.02 13.02
CA ILE A 100 -11.37 -4.96 14.05
C ILE A 100 -12.73 -4.83 14.76
N PRO A 101 -13.89 -4.71 14.06
CA PRO A 101 -15.13 -4.30 14.72
C PRO A 101 -15.57 -5.14 15.93
N PRO A 102 -15.41 -6.48 15.93
CA PRO A 102 -15.73 -7.31 17.09
C PRO A 102 -14.91 -6.98 18.35
N LEU A 103 -13.70 -6.44 18.19
CA LEU A 103 -12.76 -6.17 19.28
C LEU A 103 -12.91 -4.76 19.90
N VAL A 104 -13.66 -3.87 19.25
CA VAL A 104 -13.89 -2.50 19.73
C VAL A 104 -15.05 -2.47 20.71
N SER A 105 -14.81 -2.23 21.99
CA SER A 105 -15.87 -2.23 23.02
C SER A 105 -16.78 -0.99 22.98
N ASP A 106 -16.24 0.19 22.62
CA ASP A 106 -17.02 1.42 22.51
C ASP A 106 -17.95 1.35 21.28
N LEU A 107 -19.25 1.49 21.49
CA LEU A 107 -20.26 1.34 20.43
C LEU A 107 -20.25 2.48 19.40
N ASN A 108 -19.86 3.69 19.79
CA ASN A 108 -19.76 4.83 18.87
C ASN A 108 -18.53 4.67 17.98
N VAL A 109 -17.38 4.30 18.57
CA VAL A 109 -16.15 4.02 17.81
C VAL A 109 -16.35 2.83 16.89
N ARG A 110 -17.00 1.76 17.38
CA ARG A 110 -17.33 0.60 16.55
C ARG A 110 -18.18 0.99 15.34
N ARG A 111 -19.13 1.92 15.49
CA ARG A 111 -19.92 2.43 14.37
C ARG A 111 -19.05 3.16 13.35
N GLN A 112 -18.22 4.10 13.81
CA GLN A 112 -17.29 4.85 12.94
C GLN A 112 -16.34 3.92 12.18
N VAL A 113 -15.79 2.91 12.86
CA VAL A 113 -14.93 1.89 12.24
C VAL A 113 -15.70 1.10 11.18
N ASN A 114 -16.97 0.73 11.42
CA ASN A 114 -17.77 0.02 10.42
C ASN A 114 -18.08 0.89 9.19
N ASP A 115 -18.34 2.18 9.39
CA ASP A 115 -18.57 3.12 8.29
C ASP A 115 -17.30 3.27 7.44
N ALA A 116 -16.14 3.54 8.06
CA ALA A 116 -14.86 3.59 7.37
C ALA A 116 -14.50 2.26 6.68
N LEU A 117 -14.81 1.13 7.33
CA LEU A 117 -14.57 -0.20 6.76
C LEU A 117 -15.39 -0.41 5.49
N LYS A 118 -16.65 0.02 5.47
CA LYS A 118 -17.50 -0.09 4.27
C LYS A 118 -16.86 0.66 3.10
N ASP A 119 -16.43 1.89 3.33
CA ASP A 119 -15.79 2.73 2.31
C ASP A 119 -14.49 2.09 1.81
N ALA A 120 -13.66 1.58 2.72
CA ALA A 120 -12.44 0.85 2.37
C ALA A 120 -12.73 -0.40 1.53
N LEU A 121 -13.76 -1.19 1.86
CA LEU A 121 -14.11 -2.39 1.11
C LEU A 121 -14.64 -2.10 -0.29
N ASP A 122 -15.35 -0.98 -0.46
CA ASP A 122 -15.83 -0.53 -1.76
C ASP A 122 -14.67 0.01 -2.62
N ALA A 123 -13.81 0.85 -2.05
CA ALA A 123 -12.64 1.42 -2.72
C ALA A 123 -11.65 0.35 -3.19
N THR A 124 -11.52 -0.76 -2.45
CA THR A 124 -10.50 -1.81 -2.68
C THR A 124 -10.99 -2.96 -3.55
N LYS A 125 -12.26 -2.92 -4.00
CA LYS A 125 -12.88 -3.99 -4.80
C LYS A 125 -12.11 -4.30 -6.08
N PHE A 126 -11.58 -3.28 -6.76
CA PHE A 126 -10.80 -3.48 -7.98
C PHE A 126 -9.51 -4.28 -7.72
N ALA A 127 -8.83 -4.05 -6.59
CA ALA A 127 -7.59 -4.75 -6.26
C ALA A 127 -7.84 -6.25 -6.08
N ARG A 128 -8.96 -6.62 -5.43
CA ARG A 128 -9.39 -8.03 -5.30
C ARG A 128 -9.67 -8.68 -6.65
N ASP A 129 -10.31 -7.96 -7.58
CA ASP A 129 -10.56 -8.46 -8.94
C ASP A 129 -9.24 -8.71 -9.70
N HIS A 130 -8.27 -7.80 -9.58
CA HIS A 130 -6.93 -7.96 -10.16
C HIS A 130 -6.17 -9.13 -9.55
N ARG A 131 -6.19 -9.27 -8.21
CA ARG A 131 -5.58 -10.41 -7.53
C ARG A 131 -6.15 -11.73 -8.04
N ASN A 132 -7.47 -11.84 -8.08
CA ASN A 132 -8.15 -13.08 -8.44
C ASN A 132 -7.92 -13.50 -9.89
N LYS A 133 -7.81 -12.55 -10.81
CA LYS A 133 -7.80 -12.87 -12.25
C LYS A 133 -6.42 -12.83 -12.87
N ARG A 134 -5.52 -11.98 -12.36
CA ARG A 134 -4.23 -11.68 -13.00
C ARG A 134 -3.01 -12.01 -12.14
N ILE A 135 -3.05 -11.72 -10.84
CA ILE A 135 -1.83 -11.74 -10.01
C ILE A 135 -1.64 -13.10 -9.30
N ALA A 136 -2.66 -13.63 -8.63
CA ALA A 136 -2.49 -14.78 -7.73
C ALA A 136 -3.00 -16.11 -8.30
N HIS A 137 -4.11 -16.11 -9.02
CA HIS A 137 -4.75 -17.35 -9.48
C HIS A 137 -4.67 -17.57 -10.99
N SER A 138 -4.09 -16.63 -11.75
CA SER A 138 -3.92 -16.67 -13.21
C SER A 138 -5.09 -17.37 -13.90
N ASP A 139 -6.28 -16.82 -13.75
CA ASP A 139 -7.54 -17.48 -14.13
C ASP A 139 -7.44 -17.97 -15.59
N LEU A 140 -7.56 -19.29 -15.76
CA LEU A 140 -7.38 -19.97 -17.05
C LEU A 140 -8.28 -19.39 -18.14
N LEU A 141 -9.51 -18.98 -17.80
CA LEU A 141 -10.43 -18.35 -18.74
C LEU A 141 -10.01 -16.91 -19.08
N HIS A 142 -9.38 -16.19 -18.15
CA HIS A 142 -8.80 -14.87 -18.41
C HIS A 142 -7.59 -14.98 -19.35
N VAL A 143 -6.72 -15.96 -19.13
CA VAL A 143 -5.49 -16.20 -19.90
C VAL A 143 -5.78 -16.74 -21.31
N GLN A 144 -6.71 -17.69 -21.45
CA GLN A 144 -6.92 -18.40 -22.73
C GLN A 144 -7.90 -17.72 -23.70
N ARG A 145 -8.83 -16.89 -23.22
CA ARG A 145 -9.91 -16.35 -24.05
C ARG A 145 -9.84 -14.84 -24.29
N GLY A 146 -8.92 -14.12 -23.64
CA GLY A 146 -8.93 -12.65 -23.64
C GLY A 146 -10.27 -12.15 -23.11
N SER A 147 -10.40 -12.02 -21.79
CA SER A 147 -11.71 -11.91 -21.11
C SER A 147 -12.76 -11.08 -21.85
N ALA A 148 -13.97 -11.66 -22.01
CA ALA A 148 -15.17 -10.96 -22.50
C ALA A 148 -15.59 -9.74 -21.63
N LYS A 149 -14.95 -9.54 -20.46
CA LYS A 149 -15.09 -8.36 -19.62
C LYS A 149 -13.70 -7.89 -19.14
N PRO A 150 -13.20 -6.74 -19.63
CA PRO A 150 -11.89 -6.24 -19.22
C PRO A 150 -11.83 -6.00 -17.70
N LEU A 151 -10.65 -6.21 -17.12
CA LEU A 151 -10.39 -5.86 -15.72
C LEU A 151 -10.67 -4.36 -15.50
N PRO A 152 -11.21 -3.97 -14.33
CA PRO A 152 -11.38 -2.55 -14.05
C PRO A 152 -10.03 -1.85 -14.13
N PRO A 153 -9.92 -0.66 -14.73
CA PRO A 153 -8.66 0.06 -14.80
C PRO A 153 -8.19 0.35 -13.37
N ALA A 154 -6.97 -0.08 -13.04
CA ALA A 154 -6.26 0.24 -11.80
C ALA A 154 -5.47 1.54 -12.01
N SER A 155 -6.17 2.68 -11.98
CA SER A 155 -5.52 3.98 -12.10
C SER A 155 -4.82 4.35 -10.79
N ARG A 156 -3.81 5.21 -10.87
CA ARG A 156 -3.12 5.76 -9.70
C ARG A 156 -4.09 6.37 -8.69
N THR A 157 -5.08 7.11 -9.18
CA THR A 157 -6.15 7.70 -8.36
C THR A 157 -6.95 6.65 -7.58
N LYS A 158 -7.24 5.49 -8.16
CA LYS A 158 -7.97 4.42 -7.46
C LYS A 158 -7.10 3.73 -6.41
N ILE A 159 -5.81 3.54 -6.70
CA ILE A 159 -4.86 2.97 -5.74
C ILE A 159 -4.73 3.91 -4.54
N LYS A 160 -4.49 5.21 -4.79
CA LYS A 160 -4.45 6.23 -3.73
C LYS A 160 -5.72 6.25 -2.89
N ALA A 161 -6.89 6.35 -3.54
CA ALA A 161 -8.18 6.34 -2.82
C ALA A 161 -8.40 5.06 -1.98
N ALA A 162 -7.94 3.90 -2.46
CA ALA A 162 -8.02 2.65 -1.69
C ALA A 162 -7.09 2.66 -0.47
N LEU A 163 -5.86 3.16 -0.61
CA LEU A 163 -4.91 3.31 0.50
C LEU A 163 -5.43 4.30 1.53
N ASP A 164 -5.85 5.48 1.10
CA ASP A 164 -6.44 6.53 1.96
C ASP A 164 -7.63 5.97 2.76
N SER A 165 -8.49 5.18 2.12
CA SER A 165 -9.64 4.56 2.80
C SER A 165 -9.24 3.51 3.84
N ILE A 166 -8.14 2.77 3.62
CA ILE A 166 -7.60 1.83 4.62
C ILE A 166 -6.95 2.61 5.78
N CYS A 167 -6.20 3.67 5.49
CA CYS A 167 -5.64 4.57 6.51
C CYS A 167 -6.74 5.09 7.43
N ALA A 168 -7.86 5.58 6.87
CA ALA A 168 -8.98 6.12 7.65
C ALA A 168 -9.54 5.11 8.69
N VAL A 169 -9.53 3.81 8.40
CA VAL A 169 -9.97 2.77 9.35
C VAL A 169 -9.03 2.70 10.56
N LEU A 170 -7.72 2.70 10.32
CA LEU A 170 -6.73 2.65 11.40
C LEU A 170 -6.63 3.99 12.15
N GLU A 171 -6.76 5.12 11.45
CA GLU A 171 -6.81 6.46 12.06
C GLU A 171 -8.00 6.63 12.99
N THR A 172 -9.16 6.04 12.66
CA THR A 172 -10.33 6.05 13.55
C THR A 172 -10.00 5.42 14.91
N LEU A 173 -9.26 4.30 14.93
CA LEU A 173 -8.79 3.68 16.17
C LEU A 173 -7.72 4.53 16.85
N ASN A 174 -6.74 5.03 16.09
CA ASN A 174 -5.63 5.80 16.63
C ASN A 174 -6.12 7.10 17.30
N GLY A 175 -7.04 7.82 16.65
CA GLY A 175 -7.64 9.03 17.18
C GLY A 175 -8.41 8.79 18.49
N HIS A 176 -9.16 7.68 18.58
CA HIS A 176 -9.88 7.35 19.81
C HIS A 176 -8.96 6.89 20.95
N TYR A 177 -8.08 5.91 20.70
CA TYR A 177 -7.32 5.24 21.76
C TYR A 177 -5.98 5.90 22.09
N ARG A 178 -5.39 6.64 21.15
CA ARG A 178 -4.05 7.23 21.29
C ARG A 178 -4.07 8.75 21.24
N GLN A 179 -5.22 9.36 20.93
CA GLN A 179 -5.41 10.82 20.84
C GLN A 179 -4.31 11.50 20.00
N SER A 180 -3.88 10.81 18.94
CA SER A 180 -2.87 11.27 18.03
C SER A 180 -3.32 11.09 16.59
N GLU A 181 -2.81 11.95 15.72
CA GLU A 181 -2.87 11.73 14.28
C GLU A 181 -1.62 10.93 13.89
N PHE A 182 -1.81 9.83 13.16
CA PHE A 182 -0.70 9.13 12.54
C PHE A 182 -0.54 9.73 11.15
N ALA A 183 0.49 10.55 10.94
CA ALA A 183 0.72 11.18 9.65
C ALA A 183 1.31 10.17 8.66
N TYR A 184 0.47 9.33 8.06
CA TYR A 184 0.89 8.40 6.98
C TYR A 184 1.52 9.16 5.80
N ASP A 185 1.07 10.39 5.54
CA ASP A 185 1.63 11.29 4.52
C ASP A 185 3.06 11.76 4.81
N THR A 186 3.55 11.61 6.05
CA THR A 186 4.89 12.08 6.47
C THR A 186 5.88 10.92 6.64
N LEU A 187 5.60 9.75 6.05
CA LEU A 187 6.54 8.63 5.98
C LEU A 187 7.69 8.94 5.01
N ILE A 188 8.43 10.03 5.26
CA ILE A 188 9.58 10.43 4.45
C ILE A 188 10.71 9.43 4.72
N TYR A 189 10.81 8.40 3.89
CA TYR A 189 11.99 7.54 3.86
C TYR A 189 13.11 8.24 3.11
N GLY A 190 14.09 8.77 3.85
CA GLY A 190 15.32 9.28 3.26
C GLY A 190 16.00 8.19 2.43
N GLY A 191 16.24 8.44 1.14
CA GLY A 191 16.91 7.51 0.23
C GLY A 191 15.98 6.66 -0.65
N GLY A 192 14.76 7.12 -0.90
CA GLY A 192 13.83 6.48 -1.84
C GLY A 192 14.27 6.51 -3.31
N ALA A 193 13.43 5.97 -4.19
CA ALA A 193 13.65 5.84 -5.62
C ALA A 193 13.90 7.17 -6.37
N GLU A 194 13.45 8.30 -5.81
CA GLU A 194 13.82 9.65 -6.29
C GLU A 194 15.35 9.86 -6.38
N ARG A 195 16.13 9.24 -5.49
CA ARG A 195 17.60 9.30 -5.52
C ARG A 195 18.16 8.51 -6.69
N VAL A 196 17.54 7.39 -7.05
CA VAL A 196 17.89 6.60 -8.24
C VAL A 196 17.66 7.45 -9.49
N VAL A 197 16.53 8.14 -9.59
CA VAL A 197 16.24 9.06 -10.71
C VAL A 197 17.31 10.15 -10.82
N ALA A 198 17.70 10.78 -9.71
CA ALA A 198 18.74 11.80 -9.71
C ALA A 198 20.08 11.27 -10.25
N LEU A 199 20.50 10.09 -9.78
CA LEU A 199 21.74 9.45 -10.23
C LEU A 199 21.70 9.06 -11.71
N LEU A 200 20.58 8.52 -12.20
CA LEU A 200 20.41 8.18 -13.61
C LEU A 200 20.44 9.40 -14.51
N ARG A 201 19.74 10.47 -14.10
CA ARG A 201 19.73 11.74 -14.83
C ARG A 201 21.15 12.31 -14.95
N ASP A 202 21.93 12.26 -13.88
CA ASP A 202 23.32 12.74 -13.92
C ASP A 202 24.22 11.82 -14.75
N GLY A 203 24.02 10.49 -14.70
CA GLY A 203 24.74 9.54 -15.54
C GLY A 203 24.51 9.75 -17.04
N LEU A 204 23.26 9.95 -17.46
CA LEU A 204 22.92 10.21 -18.87
C LEU A 204 23.58 11.49 -19.40
N LYS A 205 23.60 12.57 -18.59
CA LYS A 205 24.27 13.83 -18.99
C LYS A 205 25.75 13.65 -19.29
N HIS A 206 26.45 12.79 -18.54
CA HIS A 206 27.88 12.54 -18.76
C HIS A 206 28.11 11.66 -19.99
N GLN A 207 27.25 10.66 -20.22
CA GLN A 207 27.34 9.81 -21.41
C GLN A 207 27.18 10.61 -22.72
N ASP A 208 26.25 11.57 -22.75
CA ASP A 208 26.05 12.42 -23.93
C ASP A 208 27.27 13.30 -24.20
N SER A 209 27.95 13.78 -23.15
CA SER A 209 29.16 14.62 -23.29
C SER A 209 30.40 13.86 -23.78
N GLU A 210 30.46 12.54 -23.59
CA GLU A 210 31.56 11.70 -24.10
C GLU A 210 31.39 11.33 -25.59
N LEU A 211 30.17 11.46 -26.14
CA LEU A 211 29.86 11.16 -27.54
C LEU A 211 30.01 12.36 -28.49
N GLU A 212 30.24 13.56 -27.95
CA GLU A 212 30.43 14.81 -28.72
C GLU A 212 31.91 15.12 -29.08
N TYR A 213 32.83 14.17 -28.84
CA TYR A 213 34.25 14.23 -29.21
C TYR A 213 34.65 13.10 -30.17
#